data_AF-V5IAD7-F1
#
_entry.id   AF-V5IAD7-F1
#
_cell.length_a   1.000
_cell.length_b   1.000
_cell.length_c   1.000
_cell.angle_alpha   90.00
_cell.angle_beta   90.00
_cell.angle_gamma   90.00
#
_symmetry.space_group_name_H-M   'P 1'
#
loop_
_entity.id
_entity.type
_entity.pdbx_description
1 polymer ?
#
loop_
_entity_poly.entity_id
_entity_poly.type
_entity_poly.pdbx_seq_one_letter_code
_entity_poly.pdbx_strand_id
1 'polypeptide(L)'
;VCVELSMKLALVLLVAGLCALSVHSAATKEQVVADKAFLKIQKDVLQILENLNQPSFHEQYVQIGNSYNISQNAANYKKEGIVQEFLQYYNYGNLLPRGQIFSVFYKEQLLQAIALFKLFYFANNYETFYNTAVWARQNVNEGLFLYSFVVAVVHRPDTRNIVLPPIYEIYPYYFFPSEVIQQAYVYKQQYGGQSVQSGGFNGYTINANYSGYYLNLNQEQYLSYYLEDV
;
A
#
# COMPACT_ATOMS: atom_id res chain seq x y z
N VAL A 1 -20.50 -6.71 -59.89
CA VAL A 1 -19.74 -5.61 -59.24
C VAL A 1 -20.56 -4.90 -58.16
N CYS A 2 -21.73 -4.30 -58.45
CA CYS A 2 -22.54 -3.62 -57.41
C CYS A 2 -23.05 -4.53 -56.27
N VAL A 3 -23.46 -5.77 -56.57
CA VAL A 3 -24.02 -6.69 -55.56
C VAL A 3 -22.95 -7.22 -54.59
N GLU A 4 -21.74 -7.52 -55.08
CA GLU A 4 -20.61 -7.93 -54.23
C GLU A 4 -20.13 -6.82 -53.30
N LEU A 5 -20.17 -5.56 -53.76
CA LEU A 5 -19.78 -4.41 -52.96
C LEU A 5 -20.77 -4.18 -51.80
N SER A 6 -22.07 -4.34 -52.07
CA SER A 6 -23.14 -4.26 -51.06
C SER A 6 -23.03 -5.36 -50.00
N MET A 7 -22.72 -6.60 -50.42
CA MET A 7 -22.56 -7.73 -49.51
C MET A 7 -21.31 -7.60 -48.62
N LYS A 8 -20.20 -7.07 -49.16
CA LYS A 8 -18.98 -6.79 -48.38
C LYS A 8 -19.17 -5.65 -47.38
N LEU A 9 -19.90 -4.60 -47.76
CA LEU A 9 -20.21 -3.48 -46.85
C LEU A 9 -21.10 -3.91 -45.69
N ALA A 10 -22.11 -4.74 -45.96
CA ALA A 10 -22.98 -5.32 -44.94
C ALA A 10 -22.20 -6.19 -43.96
N LEU A 11 -21.24 -6.98 -44.45
CA LEU A 11 -20.40 -7.84 -43.61
C LEU A 11 -19.45 -7.03 -42.72
N VAL A 12 -18.87 -5.94 -43.24
CA VAL A 12 -18.00 -5.03 -42.46
C VAL A 12 -18.80 -4.31 -41.37
N LEU A 13 -20.02 -3.85 -41.66
CA LEU A 13 -20.88 -3.21 -40.67
C LEU A 13 -21.36 -4.20 -39.59
N LEU A 14 -21.60 -5.45 -39.96
CA LEU A 14 -21.99 -6.50 -39.02
C LEU A 14 -20.84 -6.89 -38.08
N VAL A 15 -19.62 -7.01 -38.60
CA VAL A 15 -18.41 -7.24 -37.80
C VAL A 15 -18.10 -6.05 -36.90
N ALA A 16 -18.21 -4.82 -37.40
CA ALA A 16 -18.03 -3.62 -36.58
C ALA A 16 -19.07 -3.49 -35.47
N GLY A 17 -20.33 -3.87 -35.73
CA GLY A 17 -21.40 -3.94 -34.73
C GLY A 17 -21.15 -5.00 -33.65
N LEU A 18 -20.63 -6.18 -34.04
CA LEU A 18 -20.24 -7.24 -33.10
C LEU A 18 -19.04 -6.85 -32.22
N CYS A 19 -18.05 -6.15 -32.77
CA CYS A 19 -16.91 -5.62 -32.01
C CYS A 19 -17.30 -4.47 -31.07
N ALA A 20 -18.31 -3.66 -31.40
CA ALA A 20 -18.82 -2.61 -30.52
C ALA A 20 -19.63 -3.18 -29.32
N LEU A 21 -20.25 -4.36 -29.49
CA LEU A 21 -21.00 -5.05 -28.44
C LEU A 21 -20.11 -5.81 -27.46
N SER A 22 -18.89 -6.20 -27.85
CA SER A 22 -17.96 -6.93 -26.97
C SER A 22 -17.24 -6.08 -25.91
N VAL A 23 -17.47 -4.75 -25.86
CA VAL A 23 -16.74 -3.83 -24.96
C VAL A 23 -17.57 -3.43 -23.71
N HIS A 24 -18.79 -3.92 -23.54
CA HIS A 24 -19.65 -3.55 -22.40
C HIS A 24 -19.94 -4.70 -21.42
N SER A 25 -18.99 -5.61 -21.20
CA SER A 25 -18.94 -6.30 -19.90
C SER A 25 -18.31 -5.36 -18.89
N ALA A 26 -19.06 -4.32 -18.50
CA ALA A 26 -18.82 -3.66 -17.23
C ALA A 26 -18.96 -4.76 -16.18
N ALA A 27 -17.83 -5.27 -15.70
CA ALA A 27 -17.80 -6.25 -14.63
C ALA A 27 -18.58 -5.65 -13.46
N THR A 28 -19.82 -6.09 -13.27
CA THR A 28 -20.59 -5.82 -12.06
C THR A 28 -19.77 -6.43 -10.95
N LYS A 29 -19.01 -5.58 -10.25
CA LYS A 29 -18.22 -5.94 -9.09
C LYS A 29 -19.22 -6.55 -8.10
N GLU A 30 -19.24 -7.88 -8.00
CA GLU A 30 -20.14 -8.57 -7.07
C GLU A 30 -19.85 -8.05 -5.67
N GLN A 31 -20.78 -7.27 -5.12
CA GLN A 31 -20.66 -6.77 -3.76
C GLN A 31 -21.07 -7.88 -2.81
N VAL A 32 -20.09 -8.59 -2.28
CA VAL A 32 -20.30 -9.58 -1.21
C VAL A 32 -20.59 -8.83 0.09
N VAL A 33 -21.73 -9.11 0.71
CA VAL A 33 -22.08 -8.53 2.02
C VAL A 33 -21.14 -9.10 3.07
N ALA A 34 -20.31 -8.24 3.66
CA ALA A 34 -19.31 -8.64 4.64
C ALA A 34 -19.86 -8.65 6.08
N ASP A 35 -19.38 -9.58 6.90
CA ASP A 35 -19.67 -9.64 8.33
C ASP A 35 -19.05 -8.43 9.08
N LYS A 36 -19.65 -8.03 10.20
CA LYS A 36 -19.18 -6.93 11.05
C LYS A 36 -17.74 -7.14 11.54
N ALA A 37 -17.37 -8.38 11.90
CA ALA A 37 -16.01 -8.68 12.33
C ALA A 37 -15.00 -8.46 11.20
N PHE A 38 -15.34 -8.90 9.98
CA PHE A 38 -14.52 -8.67 8.80
C PHE A 38 -14.39 -7.18 8.47
N LEU A 39 -15.51 -6.43 8.49
CA LEU A 39 -15.49 -4.99 8.24
C LEU A 39 -14.64 -4.22 9.24
N LYS A 40 -14.63 -4.66 10.51
CA LYS A 40 -13.73 -4.10 11.53
C LYS A 40 -12.27 -4.34 11.15
N ILE A 41 -11.89 -5.58 10.85
CA ILE A 41 -10.51 -5.91 10.47
C ILE A 41 -10.08 -5.14 9.21
N GLN A 42 -10.96 -5.07 8.21
CA GLN A 42 -10.72 -4.33 6.97
C GLN A 42 -10.45 -2.85 7.26
N LYS A 43 -11.28 -2.23 8.11
CA LYS A 43 -11.10 -0.84 8.52
C LYS A 43 -9.79 -0.66 9.29
N ASP A 44 -9.52 -1.51 10.26
CA ASP A 44 -8.32 -1.45 11.10
C ASP A 44 -7.04 -1.53 10.24
N VAL A 45 -6.99 -2.46 9.26
CA VAL A 45 -5.85 -2.62 8.34
C VAL A 45 -5.64 -1.39 7.47
N LEU A 46 -6.71 -0.83 6.90
CA LEU A 46 -6.62 0.39 6.09
C LEU A 46 -6.12 1.58 6.93
N GLN A 47 -6.69 1.77 8.12
CA GLN A 47 -6.34 2.87 9.02
C GLN A 47 -4.90 2.79 9.54
N ILE A 48 -4.38 1.58 9.79
CA ILE A 48 -2.97 1.41 10.19
C ILE A 48 -2.01 1.92 9.10
N LEU A 49 -2.38 1.75 7.82
CA LEU A 49 -1.58 2.12 6.66
C LEU A 49 -1.71 3.60 6.25
N GLU A 50 -2.62 4.36 6.88
CA GLU A 50 -2.74 5.80 6.65
C GLU A 50 -1.50 6.54 7.17
N ASN A 51 -0.96 7.46 6.37
CA ASN A 51 0.10 8.41 6.76
C ASN A 51 1.28 7.77 7.52
N LEU A 52 1.84 6.65 7.01
CA LEU A 52 2.89 5.88 7.71
C LEU A 52 4.14 6.69 8.06
N ASN A 53 4.49 7.66 7.21
CA ASN A 53 5.66 8.52 7.41
C ASN A 53 5.45 9.62 8.46
N GLN A 54 4.30 9.62 9.14
CA GLN A 54 3.94 10.57 10.19
C GLN A 54 3.46 9.84 11.44
N PRO A 55 3.59 10.48 12.63
CA PRO A 55 2.89 10.03 13.82
C PRO A 55 1.40 9.86 13.54
N SER A 56 0.79 8.87 14.18
CA SER A 56 -0.65 8.65 14.00
C SER A 56 -1.45 9.83 14.54
N PHE A 57 -2.46 10.27 13.80
CA PHE A 57 -3.45 11.24 14.27
C PHE A 57 -4.51 10.60 15.18
N HIS A 58 -4.63 9.26 15.16
CA HIS A 58 -5.57 8.55 16.00
C HIS A 58 -5.02 8.43 17.43
N GLU A 59 -5.69 9.06 18.40
CA GLU A 59 -5.30 9.03 19.81
C GLU A 59 -5.16 7.62 20.36
N GLN A 60 -6.07 6.71 19.97
CA GLN A 60 -6.01 5.30 20.38
C GLN A 60 -4.68 4.65 19.96
N TYR A 61 -4.16 4.99 18.78
CA TYR A 61 -2.91 4.41 18.30
C TYR A 61 -1.76 4.96 19.12
N VAL A 62 -1.74 6.26 19.39
CA VAL A 62 -0.73 6.89 20.26
C VAL A 62 -0.72 6.26 21.65
N GLN A 63 -1.89 6.03 22.23
CA GLN A 63 -2.02 5.35 23.53
C GLN A 63 -1.44 3.94 23.49
N ILE A 64 -1.87 3.10 22.54
CA ILE A 64 -1.36 1.73 22.39
C ILE A 64 0.15 1.74 22.12
N GLY A 65 0.64 2.63 21.26
CA GLY A 65 2.06 2.76 20.93
C GLY A 65 2.93 3.06 22.13
N ASN A 66 2.41 3.84 23.08
CA ASN A 66 3.11 4.22 24.30
C ASN A 66 2.95 3.21 25.44
N SER A 67 1.81 2.50 25.52
CA SER A 67 1.51 1.61 26.65
C SER A 67 1.79 0.13 26.38
N TYR A 68 1.77 -0.30 25.11
CA TYR A 68 1.89 -1.71 24.77
C TYR A 68 3.34 -2.18 24.91
N ASN A 69 3.57 -3.12 25.82
CA ASN A 69 4.88 -3.72 26.05
C ASN A 69 4.90 -5.14 25.46
N ILE A 70 5.67 -5.36 24.41
CA ILE A 70 5.77 -6.66 23.74
C ILE A 70 6.32 -7.74 24.69
N SER A 71 7.33 -7.40 25.52
CA SER A 71 7.94 -8.34 26.46
C SER A 71 6.95 -8.87 27.49
N GLN A 72 6.09 -8.00 28.02
CA GLN A 72 5.03 -8.39 28.98
C GLN A 72 3.93 -9.24 28.34
N ASN A 73 3.71 -9.08 27.03
CA ASN A 73 2.72 -9.83 26.26
C ASN A 73 3.30 -11.09 25.60
N ALA A 74 4.50 -11.55 26.00
CA ALA A 74 5.17 -12.66 25.32
C ALA A 74 4.38 -13.99 25.32
N ALA A 75 3.53 -14.21 26.33
CA ALA A 75 2.64 -15.38 26.39
C ALA A 75 1.55 -15.38 25.30
N ASN A 76 1.28 -14.23 24.68
CA ASN A 76 0.25 -14.08 23.65
C ASN A 76 0.74 -14.44 22.23
N TYR A 77 1.89 -15.11 22.12
CA TYR A 77 2.45 -15.56 20.85
C TYR A 77 2.59 -17.08 20.83
N LYS A 78 2.18 -17.71 19.73
CA LYS A 78 2.08 -19.18 19.57
C LYS A 78 3.42 -19.88 19.69
N LYS A 79 4.50 -19.20 19.31
CA LYS A 79 5.84 -19.77 19.23
C LYS A 79 6.75 -19.09 20.25
N GLU A 80 7.34 -19.91 21.10
CA GLU A 80 8.32 -19.46 22.09
C GLU A 80 9.56 -18.85 21.42
N GLY A 81 10.21 -17.91 22.10
CA GLY A 81 11.45 -17.28 21.64
C GLY A 81 11.29 -16.20 20.58
N ILE A 82 10.16 -16.12 19.86
CA ILE A 82 9.94 -15.10 18.80
C ILE A 82 10.02 -13.68 19.34
N VAL A 83 9.41 -13.44 20.51
CA VAL A 83 9.47 -12.13 21.15
C VAL A 83 10.90 -11.76 21.54
N GLN A 84 11.67 -12.72 22.05
CA GLN A 84 13.06 -12.48 22.43
C GLN A 84 13.95 -12.24 21.20
N GLU A 85 13.74 -12.99 20.12
CA GLU A 85 14.40 -12.80 18.83
C GLU A 85 14.21 -11.35 18.32
N PHE A 86 12.98 -10.85 18.32
CA PHE A 86 12.70 -9.46 17.91
C PHE A 86 13.31 -8.44 18.89
N LEU A 87 13.16 -8.66 20.20
CA LEU A 87 13.66 -7.75 21.22
C LEU A 87 15.18 -7.63 21.24
N GLN A 88 15.92 -8.63 20.76
CA GLN A 88 17.36 -8.51 20.53
C GLN A 88 17.65 -7.37 19.55
N TYR A 89 16.96 -7.31 18.40
CA TYR A 89 17.15 -6.21 17.46
C TYR A 89 16.71 -4.86 18.05
N TYR A 90 15.57 -4.84 18.75
CA TYR A 90 14.99 -3.62 19.31
C TYR A 90 15.84 -3.01 20.44
N ASN A 91 16.22 -3.81 21.44
CA ASN A 91 16.91 -3.32 22.64
C ASN A 91 18.39 -3.00 22.41
N TYR A 92 19.07 -3.75 21.52
CA TYR A 92 20.48 -3.49 21.21
C TYR A 92 20.68 -2.36 20.20
N GLY A 93 19.61 -1.65 19.79
CA GLY A 93 19.68 -0.51 18.86
C GLY A 93 20.06 -0.91 17.43
N ASN A 94 19.88 -2.19 17.08
CA ASN A 94 20.28 -2.73 15.78
C ASN A 94 19.18 -2.59 14.72
N LEU A 95 17.96 -2.17 15.10
CA LEU A 95 16.90 -1.91 14.13
C LEU A 95 17.25 -0.72 13.23
N LEU A 96 16.85 -0.83 11.96
CA LEU A 96 16.91 0.26 11.01
C LEU A 96 16.21 1.50 11.60
N PRO A 97 16.91 2.65 11.71
CA PRO A 97 16.30 3.86 12.23
C PRO A 97 15.12 4.34 11.37
N ARG A 98 14.15 5.01 11.99
CA ARG A 98 13.05 5.67 11.26
C ARG A 98 13.58 6.71 10.28
N GLY A 99 12.90 6.87 9.14
CA GLY A 99 13.30 7.77 8.06
C GLY A 99 14.46 7.27 7.18
N GLN A 100 15.09 6.14 7.52
CA GLN A 100 16.07 5.50 6.63
C GLN A 100 15.37 4.62 5.57
N ILE A 101 16.00 4.46 4.42
CA ILE A 101 15.44 3.63 3.33
C ILE A 101 15.59 2.15 3.72
N PHE A 102 14.46 1.45 3.73
CA PHE A 102 14.40 0.00 3.84
C PHE A 102 14.52 -0.65 2.45
N SER A 103 15.26 -1.76 2.38
CA SER A 103 15.32 -2.65 1.23
C SER A 103 15.58 -4.08 1.70
N VAL A 104 14.73 -4.99 1.22
CA VAL A 104 14.79 -6.42 1.50
C VAL A 104 16.07 -7.09 0.97
N PHE A 105 16.80 -6.42 0.07
CA PHE A 105 18.04 -6.94 -0.49
C PHE A 105 19.25 -6.79 0.44
N TYR A 106 19.17 -5.94 1.46
CA TYR A 106 20.20 -5.87 2.50
C TYR A 106 19.95 -6.94 3.57
N LYS A 107 20.91 -7.85 3.74
CA LYS A 107 20.80 -9.01 4.64
C LYS A 107 20.36 -8.62 6.06
N GLU A 108 20.95 -7.59 6.65
CA GLU A 108 20.60 -7.16 8.02
C GLU A 108 19.15 -6.67 8.11
N GLN A 109 18.71 -5.88 7.12
CA GLN A 109 17.34 -5.37 7.07
C GLN A 109 16.33 -6.49 6.81
N LEU A 110 16.68 -7.48 5.99
CA LEU A 110 15.87 -8.69 5.77
C LEU A 110 15.69 -9.49 7.06
N LEU A 111 16.75 -9.69 7.86
CA LEU A 111 16.65 -10.41 9.13
C LEU A 111 15.73 -9.70 10.11
N GLN A 112 15.82 -8.36 10.19
CA GLN A 112 14.90 -7.54 10.99
C GLN A 112 13.45 -7.66 10.51
N ALA A 113 13.25 -7.67 9.19
CA ALA A 113 11.91 -7.82 8.59
C ALA A 113 11.32 -9.19 8.90
N ILE A 114 12.13 -10.25 8.81
CA ILE A 114 11.72 -11.62 9.19
C ILE A 114 11.35 -11.67 10.67
N ALA A 115 12.14 -11.06 11.56
CA ALA A 115 11.86 -11.04 13.00
C ALA A 115 10.53 -10.32 13.30
N LEU A 116 10.29 -9.16 12.68
CA LEU A 116 9.04 -8.41 12.83
C LEU A 116 7.84 -9.16 12.22
N PHE A 117 8.00 -9.77 11.04
CA PHE A 117 6.98 -10.61 10.42
C PHE A 117 6.60 -11.79 11.32
N LYS A 118 7.58 -12.49 11.90
CA LYS A 118 7.31 -13.61 12.83
C LYS A 118 6.50 -13.13 14.03
N LEU A 119 6.82 -11.96 14.58
CA LEU A 119 6.07 -11.37 15.68
C LEU A 119 4.58 -11.18 15.31
N PHE A 120 4.31 -10.62 14.13
CA PHE A 120 2.94 -10.48 13.61
C PHE A 120 2.27 -11.83 13.33
N TYR A 121 2.96 -12.74 12.64
CA TYR A 121 2.39 -14.00 12.17
C TYR A 121 2.05 -14.95 13.33
N PHE A 122 2.88 -14.99 14.36
CA PHE A 122 2.69 -15.88 15.51
C PHE A 122 1.83 -15.27 16.64
N ALA A 123 1.30 -14.06 16.51
CA ALA A 123 0.33 -13.55 17.48
C ALA A 123 -0.91 -14.48 17.59
N ASN A 124 -1.31 -14.83 18.82
CA ASN A 124 -2.31 -15.86 19.11
C ASN A 124 -3.68 -15.56 18.50
N ASN A 125 -4.09 -14.29 18.56
CA ASN A 125 -5.38 -13.79 18.10
C ASN A 125 -5.23 -12.45 17.39
N TYR A 126 -6.32 -11.97 16.79
CA TYR A 126 -6.34 -10.72 16.05
C TYR A 126 -6.00 -9.51 16.92
N GLU A 127 -6.47 -9.48 18.17
CA GLU A 127 -6.21 -8.37 19.10
C GLU A 127 -4.71 -8.21 19.40
N THR A 128 -4.01 -9.31 19.63
CA THR A 128 -2.55 -9.30 19.83
C THR A 128 -1.84 -8.84 18.56
N PHE A 129 -2.27 -9.34 17.39
CA PHE A 129 -1.72 -8.89 16.10
C PHE A 129 -1.92 -7.38 15.89
N TYR A 130 -3.13 -6.88 16.14
CA TYR A 130 -3.49 -5.47 16.00
C TYR A 130 -2.68 -4.58 16.95
N ASN A 131 -2.62 -4.91 18.25
CA ASN A 131 -1.87 -4.11 19.22
C ASN A 131 -0.37 -4.08 18.89
N THR A 132 0.19 -5.21 18.46
CA THR A 132 1.58 -5.30 18.01
C THR A 132 1.81 -4.50 16.73
N ALA A 133 0.88 -4.50 15.78
CA ALA A 133 0.97 -3.71 14.56
C ALA A 133 0.90 -2.20 14.86
N VAL A 134 -0.02 -1.76 15.72
CA VAL A 134 -0.16 -0.36 16.14
C VAL A 134 1.08 0.12 16.88
N TRP A 135 1.66 -0.72 17.74
CA TRP A 135 2.93 -0.44 18.39
C TRP A 135 4.07 -0.33 17.37
N ALA A 136 4.20 -1.29 16.45
CA ALA A 136 5.29 -1.33 15.48
C ALA A 136 5.23 -0.16 14.49
N ARG A 137 4.02 0.25 14.08
CA ARG A 137 3.78 1.42 13.21
C ARG A 137 4.47 2.68 13.74
N GLN A 138 4.59 2.82 15.05
CA GLN A 138 5.14 4.01 15.70
C GLN A 138 6.60 3.83 16.14
N ASN A 139 7.02 2.60 16.43
CA ASN A 139 8.31 2.32 17.04
C ASN A 139 9.36 1.76 16.08
N VAL A 140 8.95 1.31 14.88
CA VAL A 140 9.84 0.70 13.88
C VAL A 140 9.92 1.56 12.63
N ASN A 141 10.99 1.45 11.85
CA ASN A 141 11.13 2.06 10.53
C ASN A 141 9.90 1.80 9.63
N GLU A 142 9.50 2.81 8.89
CA GLU A 142 8.27 2.87 8.10
C GLU A 142 8.22 1.79 7.01
N GLY A 143 9.30 1.66 6.23
CA GLY A 143 9.38 0.66 5.16
C GLY A 143 9.52 -0.77 5.70
N LEU A 144 10.31 -0.94 6.77
CA LEU A 144 10.46 -2.22 7.47
C LEU A 144 9.11 -2.71 8.04
N PHE A 145 8.36 -1.79 8.67
CA PHE A 145 7.01 -2.04 9.18
C PHE A 145 6.06 -2.37 8.05
N LEU A 146 5.96 -1.53 7.01
CA LEU A 146 5.05 -1.70 5.88
C LEU A 146 5.23 -3.07 5.24
N TYR A 147 6.47 -3.43 4.90
CA TYR A 147 6.79 -4.72 4.31
C TYR A 147 6.33 -5.89 5.20
N SER A 148 6.77 -5.89 6.47
CA SER A 148 6.48 -6.99 7.40
C SER A 148 4.99 -7.12 7.72
N PHE A 149 4.27 -5.99 7.83
CA PHE A 149 2.85 -5.95 8.11
C PHE A 149 2.02 -6.43 6.92
N VAL A 150 2.30 -5.96 5.71
CA VAL A 150 1.60 -6.41 4.49
C VAL A 150 1.77 -7.90 4.28
N VAL A 151 3.00 -8.42 4.41
CA VAL A 151 3.28 -9.87 4.32
C VAL A 151 2.50 -10.63 5.40
N ALA A 152 2.44 -10.13 6.63
CA ALA A 152 1.64 -10.74 7.69
C ALA A 152 0.14 -10.76 7.40
N VAL A 153 -0.44 -9.66 6.92
CA VAL A 153 -1.87 -9.58 6.54
C VAL A 153 -2.21 -10.59 5.44
N VAL A 154 -1.32 -10.78 4.46
CA VAL A 154 -1.53 -11.75 3.38
C VAL A 154 -1.49 -13.20 3.88
N HIS A 155 -0.60 -13.52 4.82
CA HIS A 155 -0.37 -14.90 5.25
C HIS A 155 -1.18 -15.35 6.46
N ARG A 156 -1.66 -14.43 7.31
CA ARG A 156 -2.40 -14.80 8.51
C ARG A 156 -3.81 -15.31 8.17
N PRO A 157 -4.30 -16.35 8.86
CA PRO A 157 -5.59 -16.97 8.56
C PRO A 157 -6.79 -16.07 8.92
N ASP A 158 -6.66 -15.23 9.95
CA ASP A 158 -7.71 -14.31 10.43
C ASP A 158 -7.82 -13.02 9.61
N THR A 159 -6.84 -12.70 8.79
CA THR A 159 -6.84 -11.56 7.85
C THR A 159 -7.00 -12.01 6.39
N ARG A 160 -7.42 -13.25 6.17
CA ARG A 160 -7.66 -13.76 4.82
C ARG A 160 -8.75 -12.95 4.12
N ASN A 161 -8.53 -12.65 2.85
CA ASN A 161 -9.43 -11.85 2.00
C ASN A 161 -9.52 -10.36 2.38
N ILE A 162 -8.71 -9.88 3.33
CA ILE A 162 -8.57 -8.45 3.57
C ILE A 162 -7.91 -7.81 2.35
N VAL A 163 -8.53 -6.73 1.86
CA VAL A 163 -8.03 -5.98 0.72
C VAL A 163 -7.03 -4.96 1.23
N LEU A 164 -5.82 -5.02 0.70
CA LEU A 164 -4.77 -4.05 0.97
C LEU A 164 -4.90 -2.85 0.00
N PRO A 165 -4.53 -1.63 0.43
CA PRO A 165 -4.45 -0.51 -0.50
C PRO A 165 -3.35 -0.77 -1.53
N PRO A 166 -3.49 -0.22 -2.75
CA PRO A 166 -2.38 -0.17 -3.69
C PRO A 166 -1.15 0.51 -3.09
N ILE A 167 0.04 0.01 -3.40
CA ILE A 167 1.27 0.49 -2.76
C ILE A 167 1.57 1.96 -3.11
N TYR A 168 1.21 2.41 -4.31
CA TYR A 168 1.37 3.81 -4.72
C TYR A 168 0.53 4.81 -3.90
N GLU A 169 -0.54 4.37 -3.22
CA GLU A 169 -1.30 5.21 -2.28
C GLU A 169 -0.59 5.34 -0.93
N ILE A 170 0.12 4.29 -0.50
CA ILE A 170 0.78 4.21 0.80
C ILE A 170 2.18 4.85 0.75
N TYR A 171 2.93 4.57 -0.32
CA TYR A 171 4.33 4.95 -0.46
C TYR A 171 4.59 5.56 -1.86
N PRO A 172 4.09 6.79 -2.10
CA PRO A 172 4.11 7.43 -3.43
C PRO A 172 5.53 7.71 -3.95
N TYR A 173 6.52 7.79 -3.06
CA TYR A 173 7.92 8.11 -3.41
C TYR A 173 8.58 7.13 -4.39
N TYR A 174 8.07 5.90 -4.53
CA TYR A 174 8.59 4.92 -5.49
C TYR A 174 7.90 4.95 -6.85
N PHE A 175 6.77 5.65 -6.98
CA PHE A 175 5.91 5.58 -8.15
C PHE A 175 5.81 6.91 -8.90
N PHE A 176 6.05 8.03 -8.21
CA PHE A 176 5.95 9.36 -8.81
C PHE A 176 7.30 10.05 -8.89
N PRO A 177 7.56 10.81 -9.99
CA PRO A 177 8.77 11.61 -10.13
C PRO A 177 8.93 12.63 -9.00
N SER A 178 10.18 12.99 -8.71
CA SER A 178 10.52 13.92 -7.63
C SER A 178 9.86 15.30 -7.78
N GLU A 179 9.63 15.74 -9.00
CA GLU A 179 8.99 17.00 -9.38
C GLU A 179 7.54 17.04 -8.89
N VAL A 180 6.82 15.92 -9.03
CA VAL A 180 5.43 15.77 -8.57
C VAL A 180 5.38 15.80 -7.05
N ILE A 181 6.30 15.08 -6.38
CA ILE A 181 6.41 15.08 -4.92
C ILE A 181 6.75 16.48 -4.39
N GLN A 182 7.69 17.18 -5.03
CA GLN A 182 8.07 18.53 -4.65
C GLN A 182 6.91 19.52 -4.83
N GLN A 183 6.14 19.38 -5.91
CA GLN A 183 4.95 20.19 -6.13
C GLN A 183 3.87 19.93 -5.04
N ALA A 184 3.70 18.67 -4.62
CA ALA A 184 2.82 18.34 -3.50
C ALA A 184 3.28 19.01 -2.18
N TYR A 185 4.58 19.07 -1.92
CA TYR A 185 5.12 19.80 -0.76
C TYR A 185 4.86 21.30 -0.84
N VAL A 186 5.05 21.92 -2.01
CA VAL A 186 4.73 23.33 -2.23
C VAL A 186 3.26 23.62 -1.95
N TYR A 187 2.34 22.80 -2.46
CA TYR A 187 0.91 22.94 -2.17
C TYR A 187 0.60 22.82 -0.67
N LYS A 188 1.20 21.83 0.00
CA LYS A 188 1.01 21.64 1.45
C LYS A 188 1.48 22.86 2.25
N GLN A 189 2.63 23.45 1.88
CA GLN A 189 3.19 24.63 2.55
C GLN A 189 2.38 25.91 2.27
N GLN A 190 1.96 26.12 1.02
CA GLN A 190 1.23 27.33 0.62
C GLN A 190 -0.18 27.40 1.22
N TYR A 191 -0.89 26.28 1.28
CA TYR A 191 -2.32 26.26 1.62
C TYR A 191 -2.62 25.60 2.96
N GLY A 192 -1.60 25.27 3.75
CA GLY A 192 -1.77 24.63 5.07
C GLY A 192 -2.46 23.27 5.03
N GLY A 193 -2.57 22.65 3.84
CA GLY A 193 -3.35 21.42 3.63
C GLY A 193 -4.87 21.60 3.57
N GLN A 194 -5.38 22.82 3.43
CA GLN A 194 -6.78 23.05 3.09
C GLN A 194 -7.04 22.51 1.68
N SER A 195 -8.12 21.76 1.49
CA SER A 195 -8.48 21.25 0.16
C SER A 195 -9.12 22.37 -0.65
N VAL A 196 -8.53 22.71 -1.79
CA VAL A 196 -9.20 23.52 -2.82
C VAL A 196 -9.80 22.53 -3.81
N GLN A 197 -11.03 22.75 -4.27
CA GLN A 197 -11.55 21.93 -5.37
C GLN A 197 -10.75 22.20 -6.64
N SER A 198 -10.02 21.19 -7.10
CA SER A 198 -9.21 21.26 -8.32
C SER A 198 -9.50 20.02 -9.17
N GLY A 199 -9.87 20.23 -10.43
CA GLY A 199 -10.11 19.13 -11.37
C GLY A 199 -11.32 18.23 -11.06
N GLY A 200 -12.27 18.67 -10.22
CA GLY A 200 -13.46 17.89 -9.87
C GLY A 200 -13.30 16.90 -8.70
N PHE A 201 -12.12 16.88 -8.06
CA PHE A 201 -11.86 16.08 -6.87
C PHE A 201 -11.69 16.96 -5.63
N ASN A 202 -12.01 16.40 -4.45
CA ASN A 202 -11.73 17.06 -3.17
C ASN A 202 -10.22 16.92 -2.88
N GLY A 203 -9.44 17.92 -3.31
CA GLY A 203 -8.00 17.96 -3.10
C GLY A 203 -7.24 18.62 -4.25
N TYR A 204 -5.92 18.58 -4.18
CA TYR A 204 -5.05 19.08 -5.23
C TYR A 204 -4.81 18.00 -6.28
N THR A 205 -5.01 18.36 -7.55
CA THR A 205 -4.62 17.51 -8.68
C THR A 205 -3.29 17.99 -9.23
N ILE A 206 -2.31 17.09 -9.34
CA ILE A 206 -1.01 17.35 -9.94
C ILE A 206 -0.88 16.48 -11.18
N ASN A 207 -0.69 17.11 -12.34
CA ASN A 207 -0.42 16.36 -13.57
C ASN A 207 1.03 15.87 -13.54
N ALA A 208 1.21 14.56 -13.68
CA ALA A 208 2.50 13.89 -13.72
C ALA A 208 2.79 13.42 -15.15
N ASN A 209 3.96 13.78 -15.69
CA ASN A 209 4.45 13.23 -16.94
C ASN A 209 5.45 12.11 -16.67
N TYR A 210 5.51 11.13 -17.57
CA TYR A 210 6.56 10.09 -17.56
C TYR A 210 7.94 10.68 -17.85
N SER A 211 9.01 9.97 -17.44
CA SER A 211 10.38 10.48 -17.54
C SER A 211 10.82 10.80 -18.99
N GLY A 212 10.32 10.05 -19.98
CA GLY A 212 10.61 10.25 -21.40
C GLY A 212 9.92 11.46 -22.05
N TYR A 213 9.10 12.22 -21.32
CA TYR A 213 8.35 13.33 -21.90
C TYR A 213 9.24 14.52 -22.32
N TYR A 214 10.23 14.89 -21.51
CA TYR A 214 11.05 16.09 -21.76
C TYR A 214 12.25 15.82 -22.67
N LEU A 215 13.02 14.77 -22.41
CA LEU A 215 14.23 14.45 -23.17
C LEU A 215 14.41 12.94 -23.30
N ASN A 216 14.27 12.43 -24.53
CA ASN A 216 14.54 11.03 -24.87
C ASN A 216 16.02 10.86 -25.25
N LEU A 217 16.85 10.51 -24.27
CA LEU A 217 18.27 10.22 -24.41
C LEU A 217 18.54 8.81 -24.95
N ASN A 218 17.61 7.87 -24.77
CA ASN A 218 17.74 6.50 -25.27
C ASN A 218 16.40 5.94 -25.78
N GLN A 219 16.46 4.82 -26.50
CA GLN A 219 15.28 4.19 -27.10
C GLN A 219 14.33 3.58 -26.05
N GLU A 220 14.82 3.19 -24.88
CA GLU A 220 13.99 2.60 -23.81
C GLU A 220 12.95 3.60 -23.27
N GLN A 221 13.25 4.90 -23.31
CA GLN A 221 12.35 5.94 -22.83
C GLN A 221 11.06 6.11 -23.65
N TYR A 222 11.02 5.61 -24.90
CA TYR A 222 9.77 5.52 -25.66
C TYR A 222 8.72 4.62 -24.98
N LEU A 223 9.15 3.69 -24.14
CA LEU A 223 8.30 2.78 -23.38
C LEU A 223 8.04 3.25 -21.94
N SER A 224 8.41 4.49 -21.60
CA SER A 224 8.24 5.03 -20.23
C SER A 224 6.80 4.94 -19.72
N TYR A 225 5.80 5.18 -20.58
CA TYR A 225 4.39 5.03 -20.21
C TYR A 225 3.99 3.61 -19.75
N TYR A 226 4.74 2.59 -20.17
CA TYR A 226 4.52 1.19 -19.80
C TYR A 226 5.42 0.76 -18.64
N LEU A 227 6.68 1.23 -18.63
CA LEU A 227 7.66 0.85 -17.60
C LEU A 227 7.48 1.60 -16.28
N GLU A 228 6.82 2.77 -16.31
CA GLU A 228 6.55 3.62 -15.15
C GLU A 228 5.05 3.66 -14.79
N ASP A 229 4.24 2.78 -15.39
CA ASP A 229 2.83 2.63 -15.01
C ASP A 229 2.71 2.10 -13.55
N VAL A 230 1.69 2.56 -12.82
CA VAL A 230 1.53 2.34 -11.37
C VAL A 230 0.76 1.08 -10.99
#